data_AF-A0A7S2HWT3-F1
#
_entry.id   AF-A0A7S2HWT3-F1
#
_cell.length_a   1.000
_cell.length_b   1.000
_cell.length_c   1.000
_cell.angle_alpha   90.00
_cell.angle_beta   90.00
_cell.angle_gamma   90.00
#
_symmetry.space_group_name_H-M   'P 1'
#
loop_
_entity.id
_entity.type
_entity.pdbx_description
1 polymer ?
#
loop_
_entity_poly.entity_id
_entity_poly.type
_entity_poly.pdbx_seq_one_letter_code
_entity_poly.pdbx_strand_id
1 'polypeptide(L)'
;AILTGGVVISEEAGMKLEEVTPAHLGSCKKVTITKNDTVVLDGAGDKDTINERCDLIRSSIESTKSDYEAEKLQERLAKLSGGVAVIKVGGASEVEVNEKKDRVVDALNATRAAVEEGIVPGGGKALLYCSTKLDDVIEKEAVNMDQRIGIEIIQRALRAPISTLAMNAGAEGAVVCGELTKPDTPIELGYNAQLGEYVNMVEAGIIDPTKVTRTGFVDAASVAGLLTTSEAMIVDKPDDGAAGGGMPPGGMGGMGGMPGMM
;
A
#
# COMPACT_ATOMS: atom_id res chain seq x y z
N ALA A 1 5.42 23.27 22.99
CA ALA A 1 4.78 24.57 23.23
C ALA A 1 3.32 24.37 23.55
N ILE A 2 2.42 24.37 22.56
CA ILE A 2 0.96 24.28 22.80
C ILE A 2 0.56 23.05 23.62
N LEU A 3 1.08 21.85 23.28
CA LEU A 3 0.82 20.61 24.04
C LEU A 3 1.18 20.70 25.54
N THR A 4 2.20 21.47 25.89
CA THR A 4 2.74 21.58 27.26
C THR A 4 2.36 22.90 27.93
N GLY A 5 1.63 23.79 27.25
CA GLY A 5 1.32 25.15 27.72
C GLY A 5 2.52 26.12 27.76
N GLY A 6 3.64 25.75 27.15
CA GLY A 6 4.86 26.57 27.15
C GLY A 6 4.95 27.50 25.94
N VAL A 7 5.67 28.61 26.08
CA VAL A 7 5.91 29.60 25.02
C VAL A 7 7.18 29.24 24.25
N VAL A 8 7.16 29.37 22.91
CA VAL A 8 8.37 29.18 22.09
C VAL A 8 9.25 30.41 22.24
N ILE A 9 10.46 30.23 22.78
CA ILE A 9 11.46 31.29 22.90
C ILE A 9 12.27 31.30 21.60
N SER A 10 12.10 32.33 20.77
CA SER A 10 12.87 32.52 19.54
C SER A 10 13.28 33.97 19.35
N GLU A 11 14.42 34.19 18.70
CA GLU A 11 14.93 35.53 18.37
C GLU A 11 14.00 36.24 17.37
N GLU A 12 13.36 35.51 16.45
CA GLU A 12 12.37 36.03 15.51
C GLU A 12 11.11 36.59 16.21
N ALA A 13 10.76 36.04 17.39
CA ALA A 13 9.69 36.55 18.23
C ALA A 13 10.14 37.68 19.18
N GLY A 14 11.41 38.12 19.08
CA GLY A 14 11.98 39.19 19.89
C GLY A 14 12.28 38.81 21.35
N MET A 15 12.23 37.52 21.69
CA MET A 15 12.50 37.05 23.06
C MET A 15 13.97 36.69 23.25
N LYS A 16 14.55 37.14 24.35
CA LYS A 16 15.91 36.78 24.78
C LYS A 16 15.87 35.72 25.89
N LEU A 17 16.84 34.82 25.87
CA LEU A 17 16.96 33.75 26.88
C LEU A 17 17.09 34.29 28.31
N GLU A 18 17.67 35.48 28.45
CA GLU A 18 17.89 36.18 29.73
C GLU A 18 16.58 36.64 30.41
N GLU A 19 15.50 36.82 29.64
CA GLU A 19 14.21 37.36 30.10
C GLU A 19 13.18 36.26 30.39
N VAL A 20 13.59 34.99 30.33
CA VAL A 20 12.69 33.84 30.47
C VAL A 20 12.25 33.66 31.92
N THR A 21 10.94 33.62 32.14
CA THR A 21 10.34 33.37 33.45
C THR A 21 9.78 31.94 33.54
N PRO A 22 9.54 31.39 34.76
CA PRO A 22 8.88 30.10 34.92
C PRO A 22 7.50 30.01 34.24
N ALA A 23 6.81 31.14 34.05
CA ALA A 23 5.53 31.20 33.35
C ALA A 23 5.66 30.90 31.83
N HIS A 24 6.85 31.03 31.25
CA HIS A 24 7.10 30.68 29.84
C HIS A 24 7.37 29.19 29.64
N LEU A 25 7.67 28.44 30.71
CA LEU A 25 8.01 27.02 30.64
C LEU A 25 6.76 26.15 30.53
N GLY A 26 6.85 25.08 29.74
CA GLY A 26 5.79 24.08 29.65
C GLY A 26 5.84 23.07 30.79
N SER A 27 4.70 22.48 31.14
CA SER A 27 4.60 21.39 32.11
C SER A 27 3.94 20.14 31.51
N CYS A 28 4.30 18.98 32.04
CA CYS A 28 3.75 17.67 31.65
C CYS A 28 3.89 16.67 32.80
N LYS A 29 3.13 15.59 32.73
CA LYS A 29 3.10 14.57 33.80
C LYS A 29 4.34 13.69 33.81
N LYS A 30 4.84 13.30 32.64
CA LYS A 30 6.00 12.39 32.52
C LYS A 30 6.78 12.66 31.25
N VAL A 31 8.10 12.73 31.37
CA VAL A 31 9.03 12.72 30.24
C VAL A 31 9.89 11.46 30.33
N THR A 32 10.04 10.75 29.22
CA THR A 32 10.95 9.60 29.11
C THR A 32 11.95 9.89 27.99
N ILE A 33 13.24 9.84 28.32
CA ILE A 33 14.34 10.13 27.40
C ILE A 33 15.17 8.87 27.23
N THR A 34 15.39 8.47 25.99
CA THR A 34 16.32 7.39 25.60
C THR A 34 17.46 7.98 24.77
N LYS A 35 18.41 7.15 24.31
CA LYS A 35 19.50 7.60 23.43
C LYS A 35 18.98 8.24 22.14
N ASN A 36 17.85 7.77 21.63
CA ASN A 36 17.34 8.14 20.30
C ASN A 36 16.00 8.87 20.35
N ASP A 37 15.24 8.76 21.45
CA ASP A 37 13.85 9.22 21.51
C ASP A 37 13.58 10.05 22.76
N THR A 38 12.68 11.03 22.63
CA THR A 38 12.10 11.77 23.76
C THR A 38 10.58 11.72 23.67
N VAL A 39 9.96 11.17 24.71
CA VAL A 39 8.50 11.03 24.81
C VAL A 39 7.99 11.91 25.93
N VAL A 40 7.10 12.84 25.59
CA VAL A 40 6.41 13.74 26.53
C VAL A 40 4.96 13.28 26.65
N LEU A 41 4.55 12.88 27.85
CA LEU A 41 3.22 12.36 28.13
C LEU A 41 2.42 13.34 28.97
N ASP A 42 1.17 13.55 28.56
CA ASP A 42 0.14 14.29 29.32
C ASP A 42 0.62 15.71 29.66
N GLY A 43 0.77 16.52 28.61
CA GLY A 43 1.16 17.93 28.72
C GLY A 43 0.03 18.79 29.26
N ALA A 44 0.34 19.79 30.08
CA ALA A 44 -0.65 20.66 30.72
C ALA A 44 -1.13 21.82 29.82
N GLY A 45 -1.07 21.64 28.51
CA GLY A 45 -1.59 22.61 27.55
C GLY A 45 -3.11 22.74 27.63
N ASP A 46 -3.61 23.93 27.32
CA ASP A 46 -5.04 24.18 27.21
C ASP A 46 -5.64 23.37 26.04
N LYS A 47 -6.75 22.68 26.30
CA LYS A 47 -7.38 21.77 25.33
C LYS A 47 -7.94 22.53 24.13
N ASP A 48 -8.50 23.72 24.34
CA ASP A 48 -9.10 24.51 23.28
C ASP A 48 -8.00 25.00 22.33
N THR A 49 -6.89 25.50 22.86
CA THR A 49 -5.72 25.89 22.07
C THR A 49 -5.10 24.71 21.29
N ILE A 50 -5.08 23.50 21.87
CA ILE A 50 -4.63 22.29 21.16
C ILE A 50 -5.58 21.95 20.01
N ASN A 51 -6.89 22.04 20.22
CA ASN A 51 -7.91 21.76 19.21
C ASN A 51 -7.84 22.77 18.06
N GLU A 52 -7.76 24.07 18.36
CA GLU A 52 -7.57 25.13 17.35
C GLU A 52 -6.33 24.88 16.51
N ARG A 53 -5.22 24.44 17.14
CA ARG A 53 -4.01 24.09 16.40
C ARG A 53 -4.19 22.86 15.53
N CYS A 54 -4.95 21.86 15.99
CA CYS A 54 -5.27 20.68 15.19
C CYS A 54 -6.11 21.07 13.96
N ASP A 55 -7.08 21.96 14.12
CA ASP A 55 -7.93 22.43 13.02
C ASP A 55 -7.14 23.23 11.97
N LEU A 56 -6.22 24.09 12.42
CA LEU A 56 -5.29 24.77 11.52
C LEU A 56 -4.46 23.77 10.70
N ILE A 57 -3.97 22.70 11.32
CA ILE A 57 -3.19 21.69 10.60
C ILE A 57 -4.08 20.90 9.64
N ARG A 58 -5.32 20.55 10.00
CA ARG A 58 -6.29 19.90 9.10
C ARG A 58 -6.53 20.74 7.84
N SER A 59 -6.82 22.02 8.01
CA SER A 59 -6.99 22.94 6.86
C SER A 59 -5.73 23.06 6.00
N SER A 60 -4.55 23.00 6.62
CA SER A 60 -3.27 23.04 5.88
C SER A 60 -3.05 21.78 5.04
N ILE A 61 -3.43 20.60 5.56
CA ILE A 61 -3.37 19.32 4.84
C ILE A 61 -4.26 19.35 3.60
N GLU A 62 -5.46 19.91 3.70
CA GLU A 62 -6.38 20.03 2.56
C GLU A 62 -5.87 20.99 1.48
N SER A 63 -5.09 21.99 1.88
CA SER A 63 -4.57 23.01 0.96
C SER A 63 -3.25 22.65 0.27
N THR A 64 -2.48 21.68 0.80
CA THR A 64 -1.19 21.31 0.21
C THR A 64 -1.37 20.38 -0.99
N LYS A 65 -0.49 20.53 -1.98
CA LYS A 65 -0.41 19.66 -3.16
C LYS A 65 0.77 18.68 -3.08
N SER A 66 1.54 18.74 -2.01
CA SER A 66 2.72 17.90 -1.81
C SER A 66 2.38 16.76 -0.86
N ASP A 67 2.45 15.53 -1.35
CA ASP A 67 2.21 14.33 -0.54
C ASP A 67 3.18 14.25 0.66
N TYR A 68 4.43 14.67 0.46
CA TYR A 68 5.42 14.75 1.53
C TYR A 68 5.01 15.73 2.64
N GLU A 69 4.50 16.91 2.28
CA GLU A 69 4.03 17.88 3.27
C GLU A 69 2.76 17.40 3.97
N ALA A 70 1.82 16.81 3.21
CA ALA A 70 0.61 16.24 3.75
C ALA A 70 0.93 15.16 4.80
N GLU A 71 1.88 14.26 4.50
CA GLU A 71 2.33 13.22 5.43
C GLU A 71 2.97 13.83 6.69
N LYS A 72 3.84 14.83 6.55
CA LYS A 72 4.48 15.48 7.71
C LYS A 72 3.50 16.26 8.57
N LEU A 73 2.50 16.90 7.97
CA LEU A 73 1.42 17.58 8.69
C LEU A 73 0.52 16.57 9.39
N GLN A 74 0.21 15.43 8.77
CA GLN A 74 -0.53 14.34 9.40
C GLN A 74 0.22 13.74 10.59
N GLU A 75 1.53 13.49 10.49
CA GLU A 75 2.36 13.04 11.61
C GLU A 75 2.28 14.04 12.78
N ARG A 76 2.33 15.34 12.49
CA ARG A 76 2.25 16.40 13.50
C ARG A 76 0.87 16.47 14.15
N LEU A 77 -0.19 16.34 13.35
CA LEU A 77 -1.57 16.29 13.84
C LEU A 77 -1.79 15.07 14.75
N ALA A 78 -1.27 13.90 14.37
CA ALA A 78 -1.36 12.68 15.16
C ALA A 78 -0.66 12.82 16.53
N LYS A 79 0.54 13.45 16.55
CA LYS A 79 1.28 13.75 17.79
C LYS A 79 0.54 14.72 18.71
N LEU A 80 -0.23 15.66 18.16
CA LEU A 80 -0.99 16.65 18.95
C LEU A 80 -2.33 16.11 19.46
N SER A 81 -3.01 15.30 18.67
CA SER A 81 -4.31 14.69 19.04
C SER A 81 -4.18 13.47 19.97
N GLY A 82 -2.97 13.09 20.37
CA GLY A 82 -2.71 11.94 21.24
C GLY A 82 -2.86 10.59 20.54
N GLY A 83 -2.95 10.57 19.21
CA GLY A 83 -3.25 9.38 18.40
C GLY A 83 -2.01 8.67 17.84
N VAL A 84 -0.93 8.51 18.63
CA VAL A 84 0.27 7.80 18.16
C VAL A 84 0.36 6.43 18.82
N ALA A 85 -0.05 5.40 18.07
CA ALA A 85 0.23 4.01 18.40
C ALA A 85 1.55 3.58 17.75
N VAL A 86 2.44 2.96 18.54
CA VAL A 86 3.71 2.40 18.04
C VAL A 86 3.61 0.88 18.08
N ILE A 87 3.71 0.24 16.92
CA ILE A 87 3.75 -1.22 16.81
C ILE A 87 5.21 -1.66 16.73
N LYS A 88 5.68 -2.39 17.75
CA LYS A 88 7.02 -2.96 17.78
C LYS A 88 6.99 -4.39 17.25
N VAL A 89 7.59 -4.61 16.09
CA VAL A 89 7.69 -5.93 15.46
C VAL A 89 9.00 -6.59 15.85
N GLY A 90 8.94 -7.84 16.29
CA GLY A 90 10.10 -8.64 16.70
C GLY A 90 10.11 -10.03 16.08
N GLY A 91 11.28 -10.66 16.07
CA GLY A 91 11.54 -11.96 15.44
C GLY A 91 12.87 -12.54 15.89
N ALA A 92 13.11 -13.81 15.57
CA ALA A 92 14.31 -14.54 15.97
C ALA A 92 15.52 -14.24 15.07
N SER A 93 15.28 -13.77 13.84
CA SER A 93 16.31 -13.36 12.88
C SER A 93 15.95 -12.05 12.20
N GLU A 94 16.94 -11.34 11.65
CA GLU A 94 16.73 -10.10 10.91
C GLU A 94 15.80 -10.28 9.70
N VAL A 95 15.96 -11.40 8.98
CA VAL A 95 15.11 -11.73 7.82
C VAL A 95 13.64 -11.88 8.24
N GLU A 96 13.39 -12.57 9.35
CA GLU A 96 12.03 -12.74 9.88
C GLU A 96 11.44 -11.43 10.40
N VAL A 97 12.25 -10.59 11.07
CA VAL A 97 11.81 -9.26 11.53
C VAL A 97 11.39 -8.40 10.33
N ASN A 98 12.18 -8.41 9.25
CA ASN A 98 11.87 -7.63 8.06
C ASN A 98 10.58 -8.12 7.38
N GLU A 99 10.43 -9.42 7.17
CA GLU A 99 9.20 -9.98 6.58
C GLU A 99 7.95 -9.68 7.44
N LYS A 100 8.05 -9.84 8.77
CA LYS A 100 6.94 -9.50 9.67
C LYS A 100 6.63 -8.02 9.67
N LYS A 101 7.66 -7.18 9.58
CA LYS A 101 7.50 -5.72 9.51
C LYS A 101 6.74 -5.34 8.24
N ASP A 102 7.13 -5.91 7.10
CA ASP A 102 6.47 -5.66 5.82
C ASP A 102 5.00 -6.08 5.86
N ARG A 103 4.69 -7.26 6.41
CA ARG A 103 3.29 -7.69 6.63
C ARG A 103 2.48 -6.75 7.50
N VAL A 104 3.08 -6.18 8.55
CA VAL A 104 2.39 -5.22 9.43
C VAL A 104 2.15 -3.89 8.71
N VAL A 105 3.10 -3.45 7.88
CA VAL A 105 2.96 -2.25 7.05
C VAL A 105 1.84 -2.45 6.02
N ASP A 106 1.81 -3.60 5.36
CA ASP A 106 0.76 -3.95 4.40
C ASP A 106 -0.62 -3.99 5.07
N ALA A 107 -0.73 -4.64 6.24
CA ALA A 107 -1.98 -4.68 7.00
C ALA A 107 -2.47 -3.28 7.41
N LEU A 108 -1.55 -2.38 7.81
CA LEU A 108 -1.88 -1.00 8.14
C LEU A 108 -2.40 -0.25 6.91
N ASN A 109 -1.73 -0.39 5.77
CA ASN A 109 -2.12 0.27 4.52
C ASN A 109 -3.46 -0.28 3.99
N ALA A 110 -3.67 -1.58 4.06
CA ALA A 110 -4.94 -2.21 3.70
C ALA A 110 -6.09 -1.70 4.60
N THR A 111 -5.85 -1.60 5.90
CA THR A 111 -6.86 -1.07 6.85
C THR A 111 -7.19 0.40 6.56
N ARG A 112 -6.17 1.23 6.26
CA ARG A 112 -6.39 2.63 5.86
C ARG A 112 -7.23 2.73 4.58
N ALA A 113 -6.86 1.96 3.55
CA ALA A 113 -7.59 1.91 2.30
C ALA A 113 -9.04 1.42 2.48
N ALA A 114 -9.27 0.47 3.39
CA ALA A 114 -10.60 -0.05 3.71
C ALA A 114 -11.46 0.99 4.43
N VAL A 115 -10.88 1.83 5.30
CA VAL A 115 -11.58 2.93 5.96
C VAL A 115 -11.96 4.03 4.97
N GLU A 116 -11.14 4.27 3.94
CA GLU A 116 -11.36 5.34 2.96
C GLU A 116 -12.47 5.01 1.95
N GLU A 117 -12.42 3.84 1.30
CA GLU A 117 -13.36 3.48 0.21
C GLU A 117 -14.21 2.23 0.51
N GLY A 118 -14.16 1.73 1.74
CA GLY A 118 -14.88 0.52 2.15
C GLY A 118 -14.20 -0.78 1.71
N ILE A 119 -14.97 -1.85 1.77
CA ILE A 119 -14.51 -3.23 1.52
C ILE A 119 -15.40 -3.93 0.49
N VAL A 120 -14.82 -4.91 -0.20
CA VAL A 120 -15.51 -5.79 -1.15
C VAL A 120 -15.18 -7.26 -0.87
N PRO A 121 -16.00 -8.22 -1.36
CA PRO A 121 -15.65 -9.63 -1.33
C PRO A 121 -14.28 -9.88 -1.99
N GLY A 122 -13.35 -10.43 -1.21
CA GLY A 122 -11.97 -10.58 -1.63
C GLY A 122 -11.72 -11.76 -2.56
N GLY A 123 -10.45 -12.16 -2.70
CA GLY A 123 -10.08 -13.35 -3.48
C GLY A 123 -10.42 -13.24 -4.97
N GLY A 124 -10.46 -12.01 -5.49
CA GLY A 124 -10.85 -11.73 -6.88
C GLY A 124 -12.36 -11.90 -7.18
N LYS A 125 -13.21 -12.21 -6.18
CA LYS A 125 -14.66 -12.37 -6.40
C LYS A 125 -15.31 -11.06 -6.86
N ALA A 126 -14.93 -9.92 -6.29
CA ALA A 126 -15.44 -8.62 -6.73
C ALA A 126 -15.18 -8.35 -8.22
N LEU A 127 -13.96 -8.62 -8.71
CA LEU A 127 -13.61 -8.45 -10.12
C LEU A 127 -14.36 -9.45 -11.01
N LEU A 128 -14.49 -10.71 -10.57
CA LEU A 128 -15.27 -11.71 -11.28
C LEU A 128 -16.74 -11.28 -11.41
N TYR A 129 -17.34 -10.74 -10.35
CA TYR A 129 -18.70 -10.22 -10.39
C TYR A 129 -18.83 -9.07 -11.40
N CYS A 130 -17.89 -8.12 -11.42
CA CYS A 130 -17.86 -7.05 -12.42
C CYS A 130 -17.82 -7.59 -13.86
N SER A 131 -17.12 -8.71 -14.10
CA SER A 131 -17.08 -9.34 -15.44
C SER A 131 -18.46 -9.79 -15.94
N THR A 132 -19.38 -10.14 -15.04
CA THR A 132 -20.77 -10.54 -15.39
C THR A 132 -21.65 -9.35 -15.78
N LYS A 133 -21.22 -8.12 -15.47
CA LYS A 133 -21.96 -6.88 -15.79
C LYS A 133 -21.51 -6.23 -17.09
N LEU A 134 -20.42 -6.70 -17.69
CA LEU A 134 -19.87 -6.09 -18.90
C LEU A 134 -20.69 -6.38 -20.16
N ASP A 135 -21.51 -7.42 -20.17
CA ASP A 135 -22.43 -7.67 -21.29
C ASP A 135 -23.42 -6.49 -21.46
N ASP A 136 -23.97 -5.99 -20.34
CA ASP A 136 -24.82 -4.79 -20.33
C ASP A 136 -24.07 -3.53 -20.82
N VAL A 137 -22.75 -3.45 -20.58
CA VAL A 137 -21.90 -2.33 -21.02
C VAL A 137 -21.64 -2.42 -22.52
N ILE A 138 -21.41 -3.62 -23.05
CA ILE A 138 -21.26 -3.85 -24.49
C ILE A 138 -22.50 -3.38 -25.22
N GLU A 139 -23.69 -3.75 -24.74
CA GLU A 139 -24.95 -3.38 -25.40
C GLU A 139 -25.23 -1.87 -25.41
N LYS A 140 -24.79 -1.15 -24.36
CA LYS A 140 -25.08 0.28 -24.19
C LYS A 140 -24.03 1.20 -24.80
N GLU A 141 -22.76 0.83 -24.70
CA GLU A 141 -21.63 1.74 -24.91
C GLU A 141 -20.75 1.37 -26.12
N ALA A 142 -20.82 0.13 -26.63
CA ALA A 142 -19.98 -0.27 -27.76
C ALA A 142 -20.52 0.33 -29.08
N VAL A 143 -19.82 1.33 -29.61
CA VAL A 143 -20.19 2.02 -30.86
C VAL A 143 -19.72 1.24 -32.09
N ASN A 144 -18.66 0.44 -31.96
CA ASN A 144 -18.09 -0.36 -33.06
C ASN A 144 -17.52 -1.71 -32.56
N MET A 145 -17.10 -2.54 -33.51
CA MET A 145 -16.57 -3.88 -33.23
C MET A 145 -15.28 -3.85 -32.38
N ASP A 146 -14.39 -2.88 -32.61
CA ASP A 146 -13.12 -2.78 -31.88
C ASP A 146 -13.35 -2.45 -30.40
N GLN A 147 -14.29 -1.55 -30.10
CA GLN A 147 -14.70 -1.23 -28.75
C GLN A 147 -15.33 -2.43 -28.04
N ARG A 148 -16.16 -3.20 -28.75
CA ARG A 148 -16.71 -4.46 -28.23
C ARG A 148 -15.59 -5.44 -27.86
N ILE A 149 -14.63 -5.65 -28.77
CA ILE A 149 -13.47 -6.51 -28.49
C ILE A 149 -12.68 -5.99 -27.29
N GLY A 150 -12.50 -4.67 -27.16
CA GLY A 150 -11.87 -4.04 -26.00
C GLY A 150 -12.56 -4.38 -24.68
N ILE A 151 -13.89 -4.32 -24.64
CA ILE A 151 -14.66 -4.67 -23.44
C ILE A 151 -14.55 -6.18 -23.16
N GLU A 152 -14.60 -7.04 -24.18
CA GLU A 152 -14.42 -8.49 -24.05
C GLU A 152 -13.01 -8.85 -23.50
N ILE A 153 -11.97 -8.10 -23.86
CA ILE A 153 -10.61 -8.23 -23.28
C ILE A 153 -10.65 -7.96 -21.78
N ILE A 154 -11.26 -6.84 -21.37
CA ILE A 154 -11.42 -6.50 -19.95
C ILE A 154 -12.22 -7.58 -19.21
N GLN A 155 -13.31 -8.07 -19.81
CA GLN A 155 -14.14 -9.12 -19.24
C GLN A 155 -13.34 -10.39 -18.95
N ARG A 156 -12.43 -10.78 -19.84
CA ARG A 156 -11.52 -11.92 -19.62
C ARG A 156 -10.49 -11.60 -18.55
N ALA A 157 -9.89 -10.41 -18.58
CA ALA A 157 -8.87 -10.00 -17.61
C ALA A 157 -9.40 -10.00 -16.16
N LEU A 158 -10.64 -9.58 -15.94
CA LEU A 158 -11.29 -9.57 -14.63
C LEU A 158 -11.46 -10.98 -14.01
N ARG A 159 -11.45 -12.04 -14.82
CA ARG A 159 -11.52 -13.43 -14.34
C ARG A 159 -10.15 -13.98 -13.93
N ALA A 160 -9.07 -13.38 -14.42
CA ALA A 160 -7.72 -13.89 -14.19
C ALA A 160 -7.32 -13.94 -12.70
N PRO A 161 -7.63 -12.95 -11.84
CA PRO A 161 -7.17 -12.98 -10.44
C PRO A 161 -7.69 -14.19 -9.66
N ILE A 162 -9.01 -14.45 -9.70
CA ILE A 162 -9.59 -15.59 -8.98
C ILE A 162 -9.17 -16.93 -9.58
N SER A 163 -9.03 -17.01 -10.92
CA SER A 163 -8.50 -18.20 -11.58
C SER A 163 -7.07 -18.50 -11.15
N THR A 164 -6.20 -17.49 -11.11
CA THR A 164 -4.80 -17.64 -10.67
C THR A 164 -4.72 -18.06 -9.21
N LEU A 165 -5.54 -17.49 -8.33
CA LEU A 165 -5.61 -17.90 -6.92
C LEU A 165 -6.04 -19.37 -6.77
N ALA A 166 -7.07 -19.79 -7.50
CA ALA A 166 -7.51 -21.18 -7.50
C ALA A 166 -6.44 -22.15 -8.01
N MET A 167 -5.77 -21.79 -9.12
CA MET A 167 -4.67 -22.60 -9.69
C MET A 167 -3.48 -22.72 -8.75
N ASN A 168 -3.09 -21.63 -8.09
CA ASN A 168 -2.02 -21.65 -7.09
C ASN A 168 -2.37 -22.52 -5.87
N ALA A 169 -3.66 -22.67 -5.57
CA ALA A 169 -4.18 -23.56 -4.53
C ALA A 169 -4.39 -25.01 -5.01
N GLY A 170 -4.04 -25.34 -6.27
CA GLY A 170 -4.18 -26.68 -6.84
C GLY A 170 -5.59 -27.02 -7.33
N ALA A 171 -6.49 -26.04 -7.45
CA ALA A 171 -7.83 -26.20 -8.02
C ALA A 171 -7.89 -25.71 -9.48
N GLU A 172 -8.89 -26.18 -10.23
CA GLU A 172 -9.08 -25.77 -11.62
C GLU A 172 -9.78 -24.41 -11.70
N GLY A 173 -9.03 -23.37 -12.09
CA GLY A 173 -9.52 -21.98 -12.09
C GLY A 173 -10.74 -21.75 -12.98
N ALA A 174 -10.82 -22.45 -14.12
CA ALA A 174 -11.96 -22.38 -15.02
C ALA A 174 -13.25 -22.92 -14.37
N VAL A 175 -13.16 -24.00 -13.58
CA VAL A 175 -14.30 -24.59 -12.86
C VAL A 175 -14.76 -23.62 -11.77
N VAL A 176 -13.84 -23.07 -10.99
CA VAL A 176 -14.16 -22.09 -9.94
C VAL A 176 -14.85 -20.85 -10.51
N CYS A 177 -14.32 -20.30 -11.61
CA CYS A 177 -14.96 -19.17 -12.30
C CYS A 177 -16.34 -19.54 -12.86
N GLY A 178 -16.50 -20.73 -13.43
CA GLY A 178 -17.76 -21.20 -13.98
C GLY A 178 -18.84 -21.38 -12.90
N GLU A 179 -18.49 -21.94 -11.75
CA GLU A 179 -19.40 -22.07 -10.61
C GLU A 179 -19.83 -20.70 -10.07
N LEU A 180 -18.89 -19.76 -9.94
CA LEU A 180 -19.14 -18.44 -9.34
C LEU A 180 -19.80 -17.42 -10.29
N THR A 181 -19.99 -17.76 -11.56
CA THR A 181 -20.68 -16.93 -12.57
C THR A 181 -22.06 -17.48 -12.94
N LYS A 182 -22.52 -18.57 -12.30
CA LYS A 182 -23.88 -19.09 -12.52
C LYS A 182 -24.95 -18.05 -12.16
N PRO A 183 -26.10 -18.05 -12.86
CA PRO A 183 -27.27 -17.26 -12.46
C PRO A 183 -27.62 -17.49 -10.99
N ASP A 184 -28.13 -16.45 -10.32
CA ASP A 184 -28.55 -16.47 -8.91
C ASP A 184 -27.44 -16.73 -7.87
N THR A 185 -26.17 -16.77 -8.28
CA THR A 185 -25.04 -16.84 -7.35
C THR A 185 -24.94 -15.54 -6.55
N PRO A 186 -24.97 -15.57 -5.20
CA PRO A 186 -24.79 -14.39 -4.38
C PRO A 186 -23.47 -13.67 -4.65
N ILE A 187 -23.45 -12.35 -4.49
CA ILE A 187 -22.25 -11.53 -4.71
C ILE A 187 -21.17 -11.91 -3.68
N GLU A 188 -21.62 -12.26 -2.48
CA GLU A 188 -20.79 -12.64 -1.34
C GLU A 188 -20.27 -14.07 -1.44
N LEU A 189 -20.87 -14.94 -2.26
CA LEU A 189 -20.38 -16.31 -2.44
C LEU A 189 -19.12 -16.29 -3.31
N GLY A 190 -18.00 -16.72 -2.74
CA GLY A 190 -16.71 -16.84 -3.40
C GLY A 190 -16.03 -18.17 -3.08
N TYR A 191 -14.76 -18.29 -3.47
CA TYR A 191 -13.96 -19.49 -3.27
C TYR A 191 -12.83 -19.19 -2.29
N ASN A 192 -12.83 -19.87 -1.14
CA ASN A 192 -11.75 -19.81 -0.18
C ASN A 192 -10.63 -20.75 -0.64
N ALA A 193 -9.60 -20.18 -1.28
CA ALA A 193 -8.47 -20.93 -1.80
C ALA A 193 -7.62 -21.63 -0.72
N GLN A 194 -7.70 -21.20 0.54
CA GLN A 194 -6.97 -21.82 1.65
C GLN A 194 -7.61 -23.15 2.09
N LEU A 195 -8.95 -23.24 2.03
CA LEU A 195 -9.70 -24.44 2.44
C LEU A 195 -10.23 -25.26 1.26
N GLY A 196 -10.29 -24.68 0.06
CA GLY A 196 -10.85 -25.32 -1.12
C GLY A 196 -12.39 -25.34 -1.15
N GLU A 197 -13.04 -24.40 -0.46
CA GLU A 197 -14.48 -24.41 -0.23
C GLU A 197 -15.16 -23.13 -0.74
N TYR A 198 -16.42 -23.24 -1.17
CA TYR A 198 -17.25 -22.09 -1.51
C TYR A 198 -17.92 -21.54 -0.25
N VAL A 199 -17.67 -20.27 0.05
CA VAL A 199 -18.10 -19.65 1.30
C VAL A 199 -18.60 -18.23 1.06
N ASN A 200 -19.38 -17.70 2.00
CA ASN A 200 -19.62 -16.27 2.08
C ASN A 200 -18.30 -15.59 2.46
N MET A 201 -17.72 -14.81 1.53
CA MET A 201 -16.40 -14.20 1.66
C MET A 201 -16.37 -13.18 2.79
N VAL A 202 -17.46 -12.44 3.01
CA VAL A 202 -17.53 -11.42 4.07
C VAL A 202 -17.62 -12.09 5.43
N GLU A 203 -18.47 -13.11 5.59
CA GLU A 203 -18.60 -13.88 6.84
C GLU A 203 -17.31 -14.66 7.17
N ALA A 204 -16.62 -15.16 6.15
CA ALA A 204 -15.33 -15.83 6.29
C ALA A 204 -14.16 -14.86 6.56
N GLY A 205 -14.39 -13.54 6.51
CA GLY A 205 -13.36 -12.51 6.71
C GLY A 205 -12.38 -12.35 5.53
N ILE A 206 -12.70 -12.90 4.35
CA ILE A 206 -11.92 -12.78 3.13
C ILE A 206 -12.42 -11.54 2.38
N ILE A 207 -11.92 -10.38 2.80
CA ILE A 207 -12.31 -9.07 2.31
C ILE A 207 -11.11 -8.32 1.78
N ASP A 208 -11.32 -7.57 0.69
CA ASP A 208 -10.30 -6.69 0.11
C ASP A 208 -10.76 -5.23 0.20
N PRO A 209 -9.86 -4.26 0.42
CA PRO A 209 -10.20 -2.85 0.35
C PRO A 209 -10.63 -2.44 -1.06
N THR A 210 -11.77 -1.77 -1.19
CA THR A 210 -12.31 -1.33 -2.50
C THR A 210 -11.28 -0.53 -3.29
N LYS A 211 -10.58 0.39 -2.60
CA LYS A 211 -9.54 1.25 -3.19
C LYS A 211 -8.44 0.43 -3.84
N VAL A 212 -7.97 -0.63 -3.19
CA VAL A 212 -6.87 -1.47 -3.70
C VAL A 212 -7.32 -2.24 -4.94
N THR A 213 -8.50 -2.84 -4.90
CA THR A 213 -9.07 -3.57 -6.06
C THR A 213 -9.28 -2.64 -7.26
N ARG A 214 -9.81 -1.43 -7.03
CA ARG A 214 -10.06 -0.43 -8.07
C ARG A 214 -8.76 0.11 -8.66
N THR A 215 -7.86 0.62 -7.82
CA THR A 215 -6.60 1.23 -8.26
C THR A 215 -5.71 0.22 -8.97
N GLY A 216 -5.58 -0.99 -8.42
CA GLY A 216 -4.77 -2.04 -9.07
C GLY A 216 -5.28 -2.41 -10.47
N PHE A 217 -6.60 -2.45 -10.67
CA PHE A 217 -7.18 -2.69 -11.99
C PHE A 217 -6.99 -1.50 -12.95
N VAL A 218 -7.24 -0.28 -12.48
CA VAL A 218 -7.09 0.95 -13.29
C VAL A 218 -5.64 1.12 -13.75
N ASP A 219 -4.67 0.90 -12.87
CA ASP A 219 -3.25 1.00 -13.21
C ASP A 219 -2.83 -0.06 -14.23
N ALA A 220 -3.29 -1.31 -14.04
CA ALA A 220 -3.05 -2.38 -15.00
C ALA A 220 -3.65 -2.06 -16.38
N ALA A 221 -4.88 -1.56 -16.43
CA ALA A 221 -5.54 -1.17 -17.67
C ALA A 221 -4.83 0.01 -18.36
N SER A 222 -4.33 0.98 -17.58
CA SER A 222 -3.54 2.12 -18.08
C SER A 222 -2.27 1.66 -18.80
N VAL A 223 -1.46 0.82 -18.14
CA VAL A 223 -0.22 0.28 -18.73
C VAL A 223 -0.52 -0.60 -19.93
N ALA A 224 -1.53 -1.48 -19.85
CA ALA A 224 -1.93 -2.34 -20.95
C ALA A 224 -2.40 -1.52 -22.17
N GLY A 225 -3.14 -0.43 -21.95
CA GLY A 225 -3.57 0.49 -23.01
C GLY A 225 -2.38 1.12 -23.74
N LEU A 226 -1.38 1.62 -23.00
CA LEU A 226 -0.17 2.18 -23.57
C LEU A 226 0.59 1.15 -24.42
N LEU A 227 0.81 -0.05 -23.87
CA LEU A 227 1.52 -1.13 -24.56
C LEU A 227 0.78 -1.60 -25.81
N THR A 228 -0.56 -1.67 -25.77
CA THR A 228 -1.37 -2.13 -26.91
C THR A 228 -1.30 -1.15 -28.09
N THR A 229 -1.09 0.14 -27.83
CA THR A 229 -0.95 1.17 -28.87
C THR A 229 0.51 1.40 -29.33
N SER A 230 1.46 0.68 -28.74
CA SER A 230 2.89 0.86 -29.01
C SER A 230 3.32 0.08 -30.27
N GLU A 231 3.48 0.78 -31.39
CA GLU A 231 3.90 0.18 -32.68
C GLU A 231 5.42 0.00 -32.81
N ALA A 232 6.21 0.74 -32.05
CA ALA A 232 7.68 0.67 -32.09
C ALA A 232 8.29 0.91 -30.72
N MET A 233 9.44 0.27 -30.46
CA MET A 233 10.23 0.45 -29.25
C MET A 233 11.69 0.68 -29.64
N ILE A 234 12.31 1.73 -29.10
CA ILE A 234 13.74 2.00 -29.26
C ILE A 234 14.43 1.51 -27.99
N VAL A 235 15.41 0.62 -28.15
CA VAL A 235 16.21 0.08 -27.06
C VAL A 235 17.68 0.30 -27.34
N ASP A 236 18.47 0.44 -26.28
CA ASP A 236 19.93 0.46 -26.41
C ASP A 236 20.42 -0.89 -26.96
N LYS A 237 21.45 -0.83 -27.82
CA LYS A 237 22.09 -2.04 -28.33
C LYS A 237 22.72 -2.78 -27.14
N PRO A 238 22.47 -4.08 -26.95
CA PRO A 238 23.17 -4.84 -25.92
C PRO A 238 24.69 -4.71 -26.09
N ASP A 239 25.39 -4.43 -24.99
CA ASP A 239 26.85 -4.42 -24.99
C ASP A 239 27.37 -5.84 -25.27
N ASP A 240 28.45 -5.94 -26.06
CA ASP A 240 29.04 -7.21 -26.52
C ASP A 240 29.64 -8.08 -25.38
N GLY A 241 29.38 -7.75 -24.10
CA GLY A 241 29.81 -8.48 -22.90
C GLY A 241 28.68 -9.11 -22.07
N ALA A 242 27.40 -8.93 -22.42
CA ALA A 242 26.27 -9.39 -21.61
C ALA A 242 25.74 -10.80 -21.98
N ALA A 243 26.47 -11.56 -22.80
CA ALA A 243 26.20 -12.97 -23.09
C ALA A 243 27.18 -13.88 -22.34
N GLY A 244 27.19 -13.78 -21.01
CA GLY A 244 27.95 -14.68 -20.13
C GLY A 244 27.00 -15.32 -19.13
N GLY A 245 26.30 -16.37 -19.57
CA GLY A 245 25.50 -17.21 -18.68
C GLY A 245 26.31 -17.66 -17.47
N GLY A 246 25.72 -17.52 -16.29
CA GLY A 246 26.31 -17.99 -15.05
C GLY A 246 26.63 -19.48 -15.14
N MET A 247 27.92 -19.81 -15.02
CA MET A 247 28.32 -21.05 -14.38
C MET A 247 28.90 -20.69 -13.00
N PRO A 248 28.46 -21.36 -11.91
CA PRO A 248 29.10 -21.22 -10.62
C PRO A 248 30.54 -21.77 -10.69
N PRO A 249 31.51 -21.21 -9.94
CA PRO A 249 32.89 -21.68 -9.95
C PRO A 249 32.99 -23.04 -9.24
N GLY A 250 32.76 -24.12 -9.99
CA GLY A 250 33.10 -25.49 -9.65
C GLY A 250 34.51 -25.80 -10.16
N GLY A 251 35.37 -26.21 -9.25
CA GLY A 251 36.80 -26.38 -9.52
C GLY A 251 37.20 -27.56 -10.40
N MET A 252 38.54 -27.66 -10.52
CA MET A 252 39.39 -28.80 -10.89
C MET A 252 40.10 -28.70 -12.26
N GLY A 253 41.44 -28.75 -12.19
CA GLY A 253 42.37 -29.10 -13.28
C GLY A 253 42.97 -27.87 -13.98
N GLY A 254 44.27 -27.55 -13.89
CA GLY A 254 45.45 -28.38 -13.68
C GLY A 254 46.15 -28.67 -15.01
N MET A 255 46.96 -27.72 -15.51
CA MET A 255 48.07 -27.81 -16.49
C MET A 255 48.23 -26.37 -17.04
N GLY A 256 49.36 -25.70 -17.17
CA GLY A 256 50.78 -26.01 -17.07
C GLY A 256 51.51 -24.89 -17.83
N GLY A 257 52.71 -24.50 -17.37
CA GLY A 257 53.67 -23.74 -18.20
C GLY A 257 53.86 -22.26 -17.89
N MET A 258 54.69 -21.96 -16.89
CA MET A 258 55.66 -20.84 -16.90
C MET A 258 56.61 -20.99 -18.13
N PRO A 259 57.53 -20.05 -18.49
CA PRO A 259 57.86 -18.72 -17.92
C PRO A 259 58.28 -17.61 -18.94
N GLY A 260 58.41 -16.38 -18.43
CA GLY A 260 59.37 -15.35 -18.92
C GLY A 260 58.78 -14.26 -19.81
N MET A 261 59.32 -13.05 -19.89
CA MET A 261 60.39 -12.35 -19.16
C MET A 261 60.32 -10.89 -19.69
N MET A 262 60.66 -9.91 -18.84
CA MET A 262 60.76 -8.45 -19.08
C MET A 262 59.46 -7.65 -19.11
#